data_AF-A0A7W9LD15-F1
#
_entry.id   AF-A0A7W9LD15-F1
#
_cell.length_a   1.000
_cell.length_b   1.000
_cell.length_c   1.000
_cell.angle_alpha   90.00
_cell.angle_beta   90.00
_cell.angle_gamma   90.00
#
_symmetry.space_group_name_H-M   'P 1'
#
loop_
_entity.id
_entity.type
_entity.pdbx_description
1 polymer ?
#
loop_
_entity_poly.entity_id
_entity_poly.type
_entity_poly.pdbx_seq_one_letter_code
_entity_poly.pdbx_strand_id
1 'polypeptide(L)'
;MHTDTGLIACPPKSAASRRIIALDPETVRLLRRHEQTERQRLGDAWRETGPVFTRVDGSPLRPDYLTVRFRNLVHASGLPPIRLHDLRHGTASLALACGSDLRAVQGTLGHGSIVVTSDIYTSVLPEVYHRSAREIARLVLGKTRRTARNLAKAAA
;
A
#
# COMPACT_ATOMS: atom_id res chain seq x y z
N MET A 1 -4.17 21.02 7.08
CA MET A 1 -5.40 21.83 7.14
C MET A 1 -5.08 23.19 6.55
N HIS A 2 -6.00 23.74 5.75
CA HIS A 2 -5.91 25.13 5.31
C HIS A 2 -6.36 26.03 6.46
N THR A 3 -5.52 26.98 6.84
CA THR A 3 -5.81 28.06 7.79
C THR A 3 -5.58 29.40 7.12
N ASP A 4 -6.05 30.48 7.73
CA ASP A 4 -5.86 31.85 7.23
C ASP A 4 -4.38 32.24 7.11
N THR A 5 -3.50 31.50 7.80
CA THR A 5 -2.04 31.66 7.83
C THR A 5 -1.27 30.67 6.95
N GLY A 6 -1.94 29.73 6.26
CA GLY A 6 -1.30 28.77 5.35
C GLY A 6 -1.70 27.31 5.56
N LEU A 7 -0.77 26.39 5.23
CA LEU A 7 -0.98 24.95 5.39
C LEU A 7 -0.31 24.45 6.65
N ILE A 8 -1.12 23.90 7.58
CA ILE A 8 -0.63 23.33 8.84
C ILE A 8 -0.80 21.81 8.82
N ALA A 9 0.24 21.08 9.24
CA ALA A 9 0.15 19.65 9.50
C ALA A 9 -0.64 19.41 10.79
N CYS A 10 -1.77 18.70 10.71
CA CYS A 10 -2.57 18.38 11.88
C CYS A 10 -2.29 16.94 12.32
N PRO A 11 -2.26 16.67 13.64
CA PRO A 11 -2.19 15.30 14.12
C PRO A 11 -3.42 14.54 13.59
N PRO A 12 -3.27 13.24 13.32
CA PRO A 12 -4.40 12.46 12.85
C PRO A 12 -5.49 12.36 13.92
N LYS A 13 -6.74 12.21 13.45
CA LYS A 13 -7.94 12.09 14.30
C LYS A 13 -7.89 10.88 15.25
N SER A 14 -7.12 9.84 14.93
CA SER A 14 -6.98 8.64 15.75
C SER A 14 -5.54 8.15 15.82
N ALA A 15 -5.17 7.53 16.94
CA ALA A 15 -3.86 6.90 17.12
C ALA A 15 -3.56 5.86 16.03
N ALA A 16 -4.58 5.11 15.60
CA ALA A 16 -4.49 4.09 14.54
C ALA A 16 -4.07 4.65 13.17
N SER A 17 -4.21 5.96 12.94
CA SER A 17 -3.76 6.59 11.70
C SER A 17 -2.24 6.78 11.64
N ARG A 18 -1.56 6.88 12.80
CA ARG A 18 -0.09 6.88 12.87
C ARG A 18 0.38 5.43 12.76
N ARG A 19 1.17 5.14 11.73
CA ARG A 19 1.65 3.78 11.47
C ARG A 19 2.98 3.81 10.73
N ILE A 20 3.72 2.73 10.90
CA ILE A 20 4.95 2.46 10.18
C ILE A 20 4.58 1.67 8.92
N ILE A 21 5.07 2.11 7.77
CA ILE A 21 4.91 1.41 6.49
C ILE A 21 6.30 0.97 6.06
N ALA A 22 6.45 -0.33 5.77
CA ALA A 22 7.68 -0.84 5.19
C ALA A 22 7.79 -0.36 3.73
N LEU A 23 8.94 0.19 3.38
CA LEU A 23 9.28 0.55 2.00
C LEU A 23 10.45 -0.32 1.57
N ASP A 24 10.39 -0.80 0.33
CA ASP A 24 11.49 -1.55 -0.26
C ASP A 24 12.68 -0.61 -0.56
N PRO A 25 13.91 -1.15 -0.72
CA PRO A 25 15.10 -0.33 -0.97
C PRO A 25 15.05 0.53 -2.23
N GLU A 26 14.32 0.10 -3.28
CA GLU A 26 14.13 0.87 -4.51
C GLU A 26 13.32 2.13 -4.23
N THR A 27 12.17 1.97 -3.57
CA THR A 27 11.30 3.09 -3.23
C THR A 27 12.01 4.10 -2.34
N VAL A 28 12.76 3.63 -1.33
CA VAL A 28 13.57 4.52 -0.47
C VAL A 28 14.60 5.29 -1.30
N ARG A 29 15.27 4.62 -2.24
CA ARG A 29 16.27 5.27 -3.11
C ARG A 29 15.63 6.34 -4.00
N LEU A 30 14.46 6.07 -4.58
CA LEU A 30 13.73 7.02 -5.42
C LEU A 30 13.32 8.26 -4.62
N LEU A 31 12.82 8.09 -3.39
CA LEU A 31 12.45 9.21 -2.51
C LEU A 31 13.64 10.09 -2.16
N ARG A 32 14.78 9.47 -1.80
CA ARG A 32 16.02 10.22 -1.50
C ARG A 32 16.56 10.97 -2.71
N ARG A 33 16.53 10.33 -3.90
CA ARG A 33 16.94 10.98 -5.14
C ARG A 33 16.04 12.18 -5.46
N HIS A 34 14.73 12.05 -5.26
CA HIS A 34 13.79 13.14 -5.49
C HIS A 34 14.11 14.34 -4.58
N GLU A 35 14.23 14.11 -3.27
CA GLU A 35 14.58 15.14 -2.29
C GLU A 35 15.90 15.84 -2.64
N GLN A 36 16.94 15.07 -2.98
CA GLN A 36 18.23 15.64 -3.37
C GLN A 36 18.13 16.48 -4.64
N THR A 37 17.31 16.07 -5.61
CA THR A 37 17.10 16.83 -6.86
C THR A 37 16.41 18.17 -6.57
N GLU A 38 15.37 18.17 -5.73
CA GLU A 38 14.67 19.41 -5.36
C GLU A 38 15.57 20.35 -4.55
N ARG A 39 16.40 19.81 -3.64
CA ARG A 39 17.41 20.58 -2.91
C ARG A 39 18.45 21.21 -3.83
N GLN A 40 18.96 20.46 -4.80
CA GLN A 40 19.92 20.98 -5.77
C GLN A 40 19.31 22.08 -6.65
N ARG A 41 18.04 21.95 -7.03
CA ARG A 41 17.33 22.97 -7.82
C ARG A 41 17.15 24.28 -7.06
N LEU A 42 16.92 24.20 -5.75
CA LEU A 42 16.66 25.35 -4.90
C LEU A 42 17.95 26.02 -4.37
N GLY A 43 19.04 25.27 -4.25
CA GLY A 43 20.31 25.79 -3.75
C GLY A 43 20.14 26.47 -2.39
N ASP A 44 20.58 27.74 -2.30
CA ASP A 44 20.51 28.54 -1.08
C ASP A 44 19.09 28.89 -0.63
N ALA A 45 18.10 28.78 -1.54
CA ALA A 45 16.69 28.97 -1.20
C ALA A 45 16.05 27.72 -0.58
N TRP A 46 16.77 26.59 -0.50
CA TRP A 46 16.27 25.38 0.16
C TRP A 46 16.04 25.63 1.65
N ARG A 47 14.83 25.30 2.11
CA ARG A 47 14.48 25.31 3.52
C ARG A 47 14.18 23.89 3.96
N GLU A 48 14.79 23.47 5.07
CA GLU A 48 14.46 22.20 5.72
C GLU A 48 13.06 22.27 6.33
N THR A 49 12.03 22.09 5.49
CA THR A 49 10.63 22.16 5.91
C THR A 49 10.11 20.80 6.38
N GLY A 50 10.76 19.69 6.01
CA GLY A 50 10.44 18.32 6.43
C GLY A 50 9.69 17.44 5.40
N PRO A 51 8.81 17.96 4.51
CA PRO A 51 8.20 17.16 3.46
C PRO A 51 9.18 16.72 2.37
N VAL A 52 9.06 15.45 1.94
CA VAL A 52 9.79 14.90 0.78
C VAL A 52 9.26 15.46 -0.54
N PHE A 53 7.97 15.81 -0.60
CA PHE A 53 7.33 16.36 -1.80
C PHE A 53 6.92 17.81 -1.56
N THR A 54 7.56 18.73 -2.27
CA THR A 54 7.35 20.17 -2.14
C THR A 54 6.97 20.80 -3.48
N ARG A 55 6.60 22.08 -3.44
CA ARG A 55 6.62 22.95 -4.61
C ARG A 55 8.06 23.30 -4.99
N VAL A 56 8.22 23.93 -6.14
CA VAL A 56 9.51 24.42 -6.64
C VAL A 56 10.20 25.43 -5.73
N ASP A 57 9.47 26.04 -4.79
CA ASP A 57 9.95 26.98 -3.78
C ASP A 57 10.21 26.32 -2.40
N GLY A 58 10.10 24.99 -2.32
CA GLY A 58 10.30 24.21 -1.08
C GLY A 58 9.09 24.21 -0.13
N SER A 59 8.00 24.90 -0.48
CA SER A 59 6.78 24.93 0.35
C SER A 59 5.92 23.67 0.18
N PRO A 60 5.07 23.31 1.17
CA PRO A 60 4.21 22.13 1.07
C PRO A 60 3.26 22.16 -0.13
N LEU A 61 3.03 21.00 -0.73
CA LEU A 61 1.98 20.84 -1.73
C LEU A 61 0.60 21.11 -1.13
N ARG A 62 -0.28 21.75 -1.92
CA ARG A 62 -1.68 21.87 -1.55
C ARG A 62 -2.33 20.47 -1.51
N PRO A 63 -3.23 20.18 -0.55
CA PRO A 63 -3.86 18.85 -0.44
C PRO A 63 -4.55 18.36 -1.71
N ASP A 64 -5.17 19.27 -2.48
CA ASP A 64 -5.91 18.97 -3.70
C ASP A 64 -5.02 18.90 -4.95
N TYR A 65 -3.78 19.41 -4.88
CA TYR A 65 -2.87 19.50 -6.02
C TYR A 65 -2.63 18.13 -6.67
N LEU A 66 -2.33 17.10 -5.85
CA LEU A 66 -2.07 15.76 -6.37
C LEU A 66 -3.31 15.14 -7.00
N THR A 67 -4.50 15.36 -6.43
CA THR A 67 -5.77 14.87 -6.98
C THR A 67 -6.04 15.47 -8.37
N VAL A 68 -5.89 16.78 -8.52
CA VAL A 68 -6.10 17.47 -9.80
C VAL A 68 -5.04 17.03 -10.82
N ARG A 69 -3.76 17.03 -10.42
CA ARG A 69 -2.66 16.63 -11.30
C ARG A 69 -2.81 15.19 -11.79
N PHE A 70 -3.17 14.27 -10.90
CA PHE A 70 -3.38 12.87 -11.26
C PHE A 70 -4.52 12.71 -12.26
N ARG A 71 -5.67 13.37 -12.03
CA ARG A 71 -6.80 13.35 -12.97
C ARG A 71 -6.39 13.83 -14.37
N ASN A 72 -5.59 14.89 -14.45
CA ASN A 72 -5.11 15.42 -15.72
C ASN A 72 -4.18 14.41 -16.44
N LEU A 73 -3.31 13.72 -15.71
CA LEU A 73 -2.44 12.67 -16.26
C LEU A 73 -3.24 11.46 -16.76
N VAL A 74 -4.26 11.04 -16.02
CA VAL A 74 -5.16 9.95 -16.45
C VAL A 74 -5.89 10.33 -17.74
N HIS A 75 -6.44 11.54 -17.81
CA HIS A 75 -7.08 12.02 -19.03
C HIS A 75 -6.10 12.09 -20.21
N ALA A 76 -4.89 12.60 -20.00
CA ALA A 76 -3.87 12.70 -21.04
C ALA A 76 -3.32 11.35 -21.52
N SER A 77 -3.43 10.30 -20.71
CA SER A 77 -2.98 8.93 -21.07
C SER A 77 -4.04 8.11 -21.81
N GLY A 78 -5.24 8.65 -22.01
CA GLY A 78 -6.34 7.94 -22.69
C GLY A 78 -6.90 6.77 -21.87
N LEU A 79 -6.55 6.68 -20.59
CA LEU A 79 -7.07 5.66 -19.69
C LEU A 79 -8.52 6.00 -19.26
N PRO A 80 -9.30 4.99 -18.84
CA PRO A 80 -10.57 5.22 -18.18
C PRO A 80 -10.41 6.13 -16.95
N PRO A 81 -11.50 6.76 -16.48
CA PRO A 81 -11.45 7.59 -15.29
C PRO A 81 -10.94 6.81 -14.06
N ILE A 82 -9.75 7.17 -13.58
CA ILE A 82 -9.10 6.61 -12.39
C ILE A 82 -8.84 7.78 -11.42
N ARG A 83 -9.22 7.59 -10.16
CA ARG A 83 -9.00 8.53 -9.06
C ARG A 83 -7.67 8.24 -8.38
N LEU A 84 -7.08 9.25 -7.76
CA LEU A 84 -5.84 9.07 -6.98
C LEU A 84 -6.01 8.03 -5.85
N HIS A 85 -7.20 7.94 -5.25
CA HIS A 85 -7.48 6.93 -4.20
C HIS A 85 -7.51 5.50 -4.74
N ASP A 86 -7.73 5.31 -6.04
CA ASP A 86 -7.76 3.97 -6.65
C ASP A 86 -6.37 3.34 -6.64
N LEU A 87 -5.30 4.15 -6.58
CA LEU A 87 -3.94 3.63 -6.37
C LEU A 87 -3.80 2.93 -5.03
N ARG A 88 -4.44 3.46 -3.97
CA ARG A 88 -4.48 2.84 -2.65
C ARG A 88 -5.25 1.52 -2.70
N HIS A 89 -6.35 1.50 -3.46
CA HIS A 89 -7.09 0.27 -3.70
C HIS A 89 -6.25 -0.76 -4.45
N GLY A 90 -5.54 -0.34 -5.50
CA GLY A 90 -4.60 -1.19 -6.24
C GLY A 90 -3.50 -1.79 -5.36
N THR A 91 -2.96 -1.04 -4.39
CA THR A 91 -1.97 -1.56 -3.44
C THR A 91 -2.49 -2.76 -2.66
N ALA A 92 -3.74 -2.76 -2.20
CA ALA A 92 -4.32 -3.91 -1.51
C ALA A 92 -4.49 -5.12 -2.44
N SER A 93 -5.00 -4.90 -3.65
CA SER A 93 -5.15 -5.97 -4.65
C SER A 93 -3.80 -6.62 -4.97
N LEU A 94 -2.75 -5.81 -5.19
CA LEU A 94 -1.40 -6.30 -5.43
C LEU A 94 -0.83 -7.05 -4.22
N ALA A 95 -0.99 -6.53 -3.01
CA ALA A 95 -0.51 -7.19 -1.80
C ALA A 95 -1.19 -8.56 -1.59
N LEU A 96 -2.50 -8.66 -1.82
CA LEU A 96 -3.24 -9.92 -1.75
C LEU A 96 -2.82 -10.90 -2.85
N ALA A 97 -2.56 -10.42 -4.07
CA ALA A 97 -2.03 -11.25 -5.17
C ALA A 97 -0.65 -11.83 -4.84
N CYS A 98 0.20 -11.03 -4.19
CA CYS A 98 1.49 -11.46 -3.65
C CYS A 98 1.36 -12.40 -2.42
N GLY A 99 0.15 -12.66 -1.93
CA GLY A 99 -0.12 -13.59 -0.83
C GLY A 99 0.01 -12.98 0.56
N SER A 100 0.02 -11.65 0.69
CA SER A 100 -0.08 -11.00 2.01
C SER A 100 -1.42 -11.34 2.65
N ASP A 101 -1.44 -11.57 3.96
CA ASP A 101 -2.69 -11.76 4.68
C ASP A 101 -3.47 -10.46 4.84
N LEU A 102 -4.79 -10.57 5.04
CA LEU A 102 -5.70 -9.43 5.16
C LEU A 102 -5.33 -8.50 6.31
N ARG A 103 -4.72 -9.00 7.40
CA ARG A 103 -4.34 -8.19 8.55
C ARG A 103 -3.11 -7.33 8.24
N ALA A 104 -2.13 -7.86 7.53
CA ALA A 104 -0.98 -7.11 7.04
C ALA A 104 -1.41 -5.99 6.06
N VAL A 105 -2.34 -6.30 5.15
CA VAL A 105 -2.91 -5.31 4.22
C VAL A 105 -3.69 -4.23 4.99
N GLN A 106 -4.55 -4.64 5.94
CA GLN A 106 -5.29 -3.71 6.81
C GLN A 106 -4.35 -2.76 7.56
N GLY A 107 -3.28 -3.30 8.14
CA GLY A 107 -2.27 -2.53 8.88
C GLY A 107 -1.58 -1.50 7.97
N THR A 108 -1.11 -1.92 6.80
CA THR A 108 -0.46 -1.04 5.81
C THR A 108 -1.40 0.08 5.35
N LEU A 109 -2.66 -0.26 5.07
CA LEU A 109 -3.69 0.70 4.66
C LEU A 109 -4.37 1.43 5.82
N GLY A 110 -4.00 1.19 7.08
CA GLY A 110 -4.58 1.91 8.23
C GLY A 110 -6.12 1.89 8.26
N HIS A 111 -6.75 0.83 7.76
CA HIS A 111 -8.20 0.71 7.79
C HIS A 111 -8.64 0.34 9.21
N GLY A 112 -9.57 1.12 9.78
CA GLY A 112 -10.09 0.88 11.13
C GLY A 112 -10.91 -0.42 11.25
N SER A 113 -11.45 -0.93 10.14
CA SER A 113 -12.17 -2.19 10.06
C SER A 113 -11.58 -3.09 8.98
N ILE A 114 -11.40 -4.37 9.32
CA ILE A 114 -10.99 -5.39 8.36
C ILE A 114 -12.09 -5.69 7.35
N VAL A 115 -13.36 -5.45 7.69
CA VAL A 115 -14.53 -5.62 6.80
C VAL A 115 -14.42 -4.72 5.57
N VAL A 116 -13.97 -3.46 5.75
CA VAL A 116 -13.69 -2.54 4.62
C VAL A 116 -12.58 -3.08 3.71
N THR A 117 -11.63 -3.84 4.25
CA THR A 117 -10.57 -4.46 3.46
C THR A 117 -11.05 -5.75 2.81
N SER A 118 -11.84 -6.55 3.51
CA SER A 118 -12.43 -7.77 2.96
C SER A 118 -13.40 -7.42 1.83
N ASP A 119 -14.47 -6.67 2.10
CA ASP A 119 -15.56 -6.40 1.16
C ASP A 119 -15.09 -5.76 -0.17
N ILE A 120 -14.00 -5.00 -0.14
CA ILE A 120 -13.44 -4.34 -1.33
C ILE A 120 -12.54 -5.29 -2.15
N TYR A 121 -11.90 -6.30 -1.53
CA TYR A 121 -10.84 -7.08 -2.18
C TYR A 121 -11.03 -8.60 -2.21
N THR A 122 -11.99 -9.19 -1.49
CA THR A 122 -12.28 -10.64 -1.60
C THR A 122 -12.81 -11.04 -2.98
N SER A 123 -13.37 -10.11 -3.76
CA SER A 123 -13.86 -10.40 -5.10
C SER A 123 -12.75 -10.59 -6.14
N VAL A 124 -11.50 -10.21 -5.84
CA VAL A 124 -10.54 -9.88 -6.91
C VAL A 124 -9.62 -11.04 -7.30
N LEU A 125 -9.58 -12.18 -6.59
CA LEU A 125 -8.60 -13.22 -6.92
C LEU A 125 -9.12 -14.67 -6.71
N PRO A 126 -9.84 -15.24 -7.69
CA PRO A 126 -10.12 -16.69 -7.76
C PRO A 126 -8.89 -17.56 -7.48
N GLU A 127 -7.72 -17.10 -7.91
CA GLU A 127 -6.43 -17.76 -7.74
C GLU A 127 -6.00 -17.87 -6.27
N VAL A 128 -6.37 -16.91 -5.41
CA VAL A 128 -6.13 -16.99 -3.96
C VAL A 128 -6.98 -18.08 -3.35
N TYR A 129 -8.25 -18.21 -3.76
CA TYR A 129 -9.11 -19.31 -3.31
C TYR A 129 -8.57 -20.67 -3.77
N HIS A 130 -8.16 -20.78 -5.03
CA HIS A 130 -7.56 -22.01 -5.56
C HIS A 130 -6.24 -22.36 -4.87
N ARG A 131 -5.38 -21.38 -4.56
CA ARG A 131 -4.14 -21.59 -3.80
C ARG A 131 -4.45 -22.09 -2.40
N SER A 132 -5.34 -21.42 -1.68
CA SER A 132 -5.76 -21.83 -0.33
C SER A 132 -6.33 -23.24 -0.31
N ALA A 133 -7.22 -23.57 -1.25
CA ALA A 133 -7.79 -24.91 -1.38
C ALA A 133 -6.69 -25.98 -1.60
N ARG A 134 -5.71 -25.71 -2.45
CA ARG A 134 -4.56 -26.62 -2.69
C ARG A 134 -3.70 -26.80 -1.45
N GLU A 135 -3.38 -25.73 -0.72
CA GLU A 135 -2.58 -25.81 0.51
C GLU A 135 -3.30 -26.55 1.64
N ILE A 136 -4.60 -26.30 1.82
CA ILE A 136 -5.43 -27.05 2.79
C ILE A 136 -5.42 -28.54 2.43
N ALA A 137 -5.68 -28.88 1.16
CA ALA A 137 -5.66 -30.26 0.71
C ALA A 137 -4.29 -30.93 0.93
N ARG A 138 -3.19 -30.22 0.67
CA ARG A 138 -1.82 -30.71 0.96
C ARG A 138 -1.62 -31.01 2.44
N LEU A 139 -2.04 -30.11 3.33
CA LEU A 139 -1.89 -30.27 4.77
C LEU A 139 -2.71 -31.44 5.32
N VAL A 140 -3.98 -31.53 4.91
CA VAL A 140 -4.91 -32.55 5.38
C VAL A 140 -4.53 -33.91 4.79
N LEU A 141 -4.47 -34.03 3.46
CA LEU A 141 -4.21 -35.31 2.78
C LEU A 141 -2.76 -35.77 2.96
N GLY A 142 -1.80 -34.85 3.07
CA GLY A 142 -0.40 -35.16 3.33
C GLY A 142 -0.19 -35.82 4.69
N LYS A 143 -0.87 -35.33 5.74
CA LYS A 143 -0.87 -35.97 7.06
C LYS A 143 -1.52 -37.35 7.00
N THR A 144 -2.70 -37.47 6.38
CA THR A 144 -3.41 -38.76 6.27
C THR A 144 -2.59 -39.82 5.55
N ARG A 145 -1.94 -39.48 4.42
CA ARG A 145 -1.07 -40.38 3.65
C ARG A 145 0.20 -40.79 4.39
N ARG A 146 0.72 -39.94 5.29
CA ARG A 146 1.89 -40.24 6.11
C ARG A 146 1.52 -41.18 7.27
N THR A 147 0.39 -40.93 7.94
CA THR A 147 -0.16 -41.82 8.96
C THR A 147 -0.47 -43.20 8.39
N ALA A 148 -1.14 -43.27 7.24
CA ALA A 148 -1.47 -44.54 6.57
C ALA A 148 -0.22 -45.34 6.18
N ARG A 149 0.82 -44.69 5.64
CA ARG A 149 2.11 -45.35 5.35
C ARG A 149 2.80 -45.87 6.60
N ASN A 150 2.79 -45.11 7.68
CA ASN A 150 3.42 -45.53 8.94
C ASN A 150 2.71 -46.75 9.54
N LEU A 151 1.37 -46.79 9.49
CA LEU A 151 0.59 -47.95 9.93
C LEU A 151 0.85 -49.19 9.07
N ALA A 152 0.88 -49.03 7.74
CA ALA A 152 1.19 -50.13 6.82
C ALA A 152 2.61 -50.70 7.04
N LYS A 153 3.59 -49.86 7.39
CA LYS A 153 4.96 -50.28 7.68
C LYS A 153 5.12 -50.96 9.05
N ALA A 154 4.23 -50.67 10.01
CA ALA A 154 4.23 -51.31 11.32
C ALA A 154 3.51 -52.67 11.33
N ALA A 155 2.68 -52.93 10.32
CA ALA A 155 1.94 -54.17 10.12
C ALA A 155 2.67 -55.20 9.22
N ALA A 156 3.87 -54.85 8.72
CA ALA A 156 4.74 -55.69 7.90
C ALA A 156 6.01 -56.02 8.68
#